data_AF-X0T4A9-F1
#
_entry.id   AF-X0T4A9-F1
#
_cell.length_a   1.000
_cell.length_b   1.000
_cell.length_c   1.000
_cell.angle_alpha   90.00
_cell.angle_beta   90.00
_cell.angle_gamma   90.00
#
_symmetry.space_group_name_H-M   'P 1'
#
loop_
_entity.id
_entity.type
_entity.pdbx_description
1 polymer ?
#
loop_
_entity_poly.entity_id
_entity_poly.type
_entity_poly.pdbx_seq_one_letter_code
_entity_poly.pdbx_strand_id
1 'polypeptide(L)'
;MNGKFSEMGIASACILGTSSPEERENAMARLEDEEDDLNAICSVDVFGEGVDIPSLSHVLFLRPTQSFTVFLQQLGRGLRKAPEKDFVVVLDFVGNFRQSYVAPLALHGYHNVQEYIADERRAEKRLPPLCHVSQDTEVERVWNSELKRILRKTNRKEALRDLYYEIRGNLSADDLRDRSPAIMDFYANPSACDPNLFIKTFKGWLRAKQEMDDLDSREHDLLDTPGESFLYHLERELNPVRSYKMVVLKGMLQESSEHHGSERKTEWTVREIAE
;
A
#
# COMPACT_ATOMS: atom_id res chain seq x y z
N MET A 1 7.75 -16.94 9.23
CA MET A 1 7.01 -17.86 8.35
C MET A 1 7.77 -19.16 8.16
N ASN A 2 9.03 -19.12 7.69
CA ASN A 2 9.91 -20.31 7.61
C ASN A 2 9.89 -21.16 8.90
N GLY A 3 10.10 -20.52 10.07
CA GLY A 3 10.03 -21.23 11.35
C GLY A 3 8.69 -21.92 11.64
N LYS A 4 7.56 -21.35 11.21
CA LYS A 4 6.24 -21.98 11.38
C LYS A 4 6.05 -23.20 10.47
N PHE A 5 6.59 -23.15 9.24
CA PHE A 5 6.60 -24.31 8.36
C PHE A 5 7.45 -25.44 8.96
N SER A 6 8.64 -25.11 9.47
CA SER A 6 9.50 -26.09 10.15
C SER A 6 8.85 -26.70 11.40
N GLU A 7 8.16 -25.90 12.22
CA GLU A 7 7.39 -26.38 13.38
C GLU A 7 6.27 -27.36 13.00
N MET A 8 5.68 -27.20 11.82
CA MET A 8 4.65 -28.08 11.27
C MET A 8 5.23 -29.28 10.51
N GLY A 9 6.56 -29.47 10.52
CA GLY A 9 7.24 -30.57 9.81
C GLY A 9 7.36 -30.36 8.30
N ILE A 10 7.16 -29.15 7.80
CA ILE A 10 7.34 -28.81 6.38
C ILE A 10 8.74 -28.19 6.23
N ALA A 11 9.65 -28.94 5.60
CA ALA A 11 10.98 -28.43 5.31
C ALA A 11 10.90 -27.25 4.33
N SER A 12 11.49 -26.13 4.74
CA SER A 12 11.35 -24.87 4.03
C SER A 12 12.64 -24.05 4.08
N ALA A 13 12.88 -23.32 2.99
CA ALA A 13 14.00 -22.40 2.84
C ALA A 13 13.49 -20.97 2.68
N CYS A 14 14.32 -20.00 3.08
CA CYS A 14 14.03 -18.58 2.92
C CYS A 14 15.02 -17.96 1.94
N ILE A 15 14.51 -17.29 0.91
CA ILE A 15 15.30 -16.65 -0.14
C ILE A 15 14.93 -15.16 -0.18
N LEU A 16 15.93 -14.29 -0.01
CA LEU A 16 15.75 -12.84 0.08
C LEU A 16 16.36 -12.14 -1.13
N GLY A 17 15.95 -10.89 -1.38
CA GLY A 17 16.50 -10.09 -2.49
C GLY A 17 18.02 -9.90 -2.40
N THR A 18 18.57 -10.04 -1.19
CA THR A 18 20.00 -10.00 -0.87
C THR A 18 20.71 -11.35 -0.96
N SER A 19 19.99 -12.46 -1.14
CA SER A 19 20.58 -13.80 -1.30
C SER A 19 21.38 -13.86 -2.60
N SER A 20 22.51 -14.57 -2.57
CA SER A 20 23.40 -14.70 -3.72
C SER A 20 22.73 -15.52 -4.85
N PRO A 21 23.18 -15.38 -6.11
CA PRO A 21 22.68 -16.23 -7.20
C PRO A 21 22.85 -17.72 -6.92
N GLU A 22 23.98 -18.12 -6.33
CA GLU A 22 24.28 -19.52 -5.97
C GLU A 22 23.32 -20.07 -4.90
N GLU A 23 22.99 -19.28 -3.87
CA GLU A 23 22.01 -19.66 -2.85
C GLU A 23 20.61 -19.88 -3.46
N ARG A 24 20.23 -19.04 -4.44
CA ARG A 24 18.95 -19.15 -5.14
C ARG A 24 18.91 -20.41 -6.00
N GLU A 25 19.94 -20.64 -6.82
CA GLU A 25 20.03 -21.82 -7.68
C GLU A 25 20.03 -23.11 -6.87
N ASN A 26 20.79 -23.16 -5.77
CA ASN A 26 20.81 -24.32 -4.88
C ASN A 26 19.43 -24.58 -4.26
N ALA A 27 18.75 -23.56 -3.72
CA ALA A 27 17.41 -23.74 -3.16
C ALA A 27 16.39 -24.19 -4.22
N MET A 28 16.49 -23.68 -5.45
CA MET A 28 15.65 -24.13 -6.57
C MET A 28 15.92 -25.60 -6.91
N ALA A 29 17.18 -25.98 -7.09
CA ALA A 29 17.56 -27.35 -7.41
C ALA A 29 17.08 -28.34 -6.33
N ARG A 30 17.21 -27.97 -5.05
CA ARG A 30 16.70 -28.76 -3.92
C ARG A 30 15.17 -28.86 -3.89
N LEU A 31 14.44 -27.86 -4.37
CA LEU A 31 12.98 -27.93 -4.44
C LEU A 31 12.51 -28.79 -5.63
N GLU A 32 13.33 -28.90 -6.69
CA GLU A 32 13.03 -29.75 -7.85
C GLU A 32 13.49 -31.20 -7.68
N ASP A 33 14.35 -31.48 -6.70
CA ASP A 33 14.81 -32.82 -6.37
C ASP A 33 13.79 -33.56 -5.49
N GLU A 34 13.18 -34.60 -6.03
CA GLU A 34 12.20 -35.43 -5.32
C GLU A 34 12.78 -36.20 -4.13
N GLU A 35 14.11 -36.35 -4.08
CA GLU A 35 14.82 -37.02 -2.98
C GLU A 35 15.27 -36.03 -1.88
N ASP A 36 15.12 -34.71 -2.07
CA ASP A 36 15.37 -33.70 -1.03
C ASP A 36 14.10 -33.45 -0.21
N ASP A 37 14.27 -33.22 1.09
CA ASP A 37 13.15 -32.94 1.99
C ASP A 37 12.53 -31.53 1.77
N LEU A 38 13.16 -30.65 0.98
CA LEU A 38 12.71 -29.27 0.79
C LEU A 38 11.37 -29.20 0.04
N ASN A 39 10.33 -28.77 0.75
CA ASN A 39 8.97 -28.69 0.22
C ASN A 39 8.49 -27.27 -0.11
N ALA A 40 9.12 -26.25 0.47
CA ALA A 40 8.66 -24.87 0.30
C ALA A 40 9.81 -23.85 0.29
N ILE A 41 9.68 -22.84 -0.57
CA ILE A 41 10.56 -21.67 -0.55
C ILE A 41 9.73 -20.43 -0.20
N CYS A 42 10.03 -19.84 0.94
CA CYS A 42 9.55 -18.50 1.31
C CYS A 42 10.44 -17.46 0.62
N SER A 43 9.86 -16.54 -0.14
CA SER A 43 10.64 -15.50 -0.80
C SER A 43 10.06 -14.10 -0.67
N VAL A 44 10.95 -13.13 -0.48
CA VAL A 44 10.64 -11.70 -0.33
C VAL A 44 11.51 -10.92 -1.31
N ASP A 45 10.86 -10.16 -2.19
CA ASP A 45 11.48 -9.26 -3.18
C ASP A 45 12.51 -9.91 -4.14
N VAL A 46 12.53 -11.25 -4.22
CA VAL A 46 13.40 -11.99 -5.15
C VAL A 46 12.75 -12.21 -6.50
N PHE A 47 11.41 -12.17 -6.55
CA PHE A 47 10.65 -12.48 -7.76
C PHE A 47 10.55 -11.33 -8.77
N GLY A 48 11.44 -10.34 -8.69
CA GLY A 48 11.69 -9.38 -9.78
C GLY A 48 12.61 -9.93 -10.87
N GLU A 49 13.56 -10.81 -10.51
CA GLU A 49 14.59 -11.34 -11.41
C GLU A 49 14.82 -12.85 -11.17
N GLY A 50 14.67 -13.67 -12.21
CA GLY A 50 15.43 -14.93 -12.33
C GLY A 50 14.91 -16.23 -11.72
N VAL A 51 13.82 -16.28 -10.93
CA VAL A 51 13.35 -17.58 -10.37
C VAL A 51 12.57 -18.42 -11.40
N ASP A 52 13.14 -19.51 -11.89
CA ASP A 52 12.44 -20.44 -12.79
C ASP A 52 12.39 -21.84 -12.19
N ILE A 53 11.19 -22.25 -11.76
CA ILE A 53 10.92 -23.58 -11.20
C ILE A 53 9.70 -24.14 -11.96
N PRO A 54 9.88 -24.77 -13.13
CA PRO A 54 8.77 -25.29 -13.92
C PRO A 54 7.92 -26.33 -13.18
N SER A 55 8.51 -27.12 -12.28
CA SER A 55 7.82 -28.16 -11.49
C SER A 55 6.87 -27.62 -10.41
N LEU A 56 6.87 -26.30 -10.17
CA LEU A 56 6.10 -25.69 -9.08
C LEU A 56 4.59 -25.99 -9.19
N SER A 57 4.07 -26.73 -8.21
CA SER A 57 2.67 -27.17 -8.14
C SER A 57 1.78 -26.27 -7.27
N HIS A 58 2.37 -25.54 -6.32
CA HIS A 58 1.65 -24.69 -5.37
C HIS A 58 2.27 -23.30 -5.27
N VAL A 59 1.43 -22.26 -5.28
CA VAL A 59 1.81 -20.86 -5.08
C VAL A 59 0.98 -20.28 -3.94
N LEU A 60 1.64 -19.69 -2.94
CA LEU A 60 0.96 -19.03 -1.82
C LEU A 60 1.23 -17.52 -1.86
N PHE A 61 0.17 -16.72 -2.01
CA PHE A 61 0.24 -15.26 -1.88
C PHE A 61 -0.11 -14.87 -0.46
N LEU A 62 0.93 -14.51 0.30
CA LEU A 62 0.85 -14.19 1.73
C LEU A 62 1.09 -12.70 2.00
N ARG A 63 1.19 -11.90 0.95
CA ARG A 63 1.34 -10.44 1.02
C ARG A 63 0.26 -9.76 0.20
N PRO A 64 -0.16 -8.54 0.60
CA PRO A 64 -1.00 -7.70 -0.23
C PRO A 64 -0.38 -7.49 -1.61
N THR A 65 -1.07 -7.92 -2.67
CA THR A 65 -0.57 -7.73 -4.03
C THR A 65 -0.99 -6.35 -4.54
N GLN A 66 -0.03 -5.45 -4.60
CA GLN A 66 -0.28 -4.02 -4.85
C GLN A 66 -0.38 -3.65 -6.34
N SER A 67 -0.02 -4.55 -7.27
CA SER A 67 -0.07 -4.25 -8.71
C SER A 67 -0.45 -5.46 -9.55
N PHE A 68 -1.12 -5.19 -10.67
CA PHE A 68 -1.46 -6.19 -11.69
C PHE A 68 -0.21 -6.90 -12.23
N THR A 69 0.86 -6.15 -12.49
CA THR A 69 2.10 -6.71 -13.01
C THR A 69 2.73 -7.70 -12.04
N VAL A 70 2.83 -7.34 -10.76
CA VAL A 70 3.39 -8.25 -9.73
C VAL A 70 2.52 -9.49 -9.58
N PHE A 71 1.19 -9.33 -9.53
CA PHE A 71 0.26 -10.46 -9.46
C PHE A 71 0.45 -11.44 -10.62
N LEU A 72 0.40 -10.94 -11.85
CA LEU A 72 0.52 -11.76 -13.07
C LEU A 72 1.91 -12.39 -13.19
N GLN A 73 2.98 -11.69 -12.80
CA GLN A 73 4.33 -12.25 -12.79
C GLN A 73 4.45 -13.38 -11.77
N GLN A 74 3.92 -13.22 -10.55
CA GLN A 74 3.95 -14.26 -9.53
C GLN A 74 3.11 -15.48 -9.95
N LEU A 75 1.91 -15.25 -10.49
CA LEU A 75 1.05 -16.30 -11.01
C LEU A 75 1.71 -17.04 -12.19
N GLY A 76 2.33 -16.30 -13.11
CA GLY A 76 2.99 -16.83 -14.30
C GLY A 76 4.11 -17.81 -14.01
N ARG A 77 4.76 -17.70 -12.83
CA ARG A 77 5.78 -18.67 -12.39
C ARG A 77 5.19 -20.06 -12.18
N GLY A 78 4.01 -20.14 -11.58
CA GLY A 78 3.31 -21.42 -11.37
C GLY A 78 2.68 -21.99 -12.65
N LEU A 79 2.38 -21.16 -13.64
CA LEU A 79 1.71 -21.57 -14.89
C LEU A 79 2.64 -22.18 -15.96
N ARG A 80 3.96 -22.24 -15.74
CA ARG A 80 4.90 -22.92 -16.65
C ARG A 80 4.55 -24.41 -16.75
N LYS A 81 4.71 -25.04 -17.92
CA LYS A 81 4.40 -26.47 -18.07
C LYS A 81 5.58 -27.32 -17.60
N ALA A 82 5.30 -28.46 -16.97
CA ALA A 82 6.28 -29.48 -16.62
C ALA A 82 5.68 -30.88 -16.88
N PRO A 83 6.49 -31.92 -17.17
CA PRO A 83 6.03 -33.25 -17.56
C PRO A 83 5.04 -33.90 -16.57
N GLU A 84 5.14 -33.59 -15.28
CA GLU A 84 4.33 -34.20 -14.20
C GLU A 84 3.37 -33.21 -13.53
N LYS A 85 3.17 -32.04 -14.14
CA LYS A 85 2.30 -31.00 -13.60
C LYS A 85 1.02 -30.87 -14.40
N ASP A 86 -0.06 -31.43 -13.86
CA ASP A 86 -1.41 -31.32 -14.44
C ASP A 86 -2.03 -29.93 -14.23
N PHE A 87 -1.85 -29.35 -13.06
CA PHE A 87 -2.38 -28.04 -12.69
C PHE A 87 -1.50 -27.36 -11.63
N VAL A 88 -1.74 -26.07 -11.42
CA VAL A 88 -1.16 -25.29 -10.32
C VAL A 88 -2.26 -24.90 -9.35
N VAL A 89 -2.00 -25.04 -8.06
CA VAL A 89 -2.87 -24.55 -6.99
C VAL A 89 -2.34 -23.19 -6.52
N VAL A 90 -3.19 -22.18 -6.55
CA VAL A 90 -2.85 -20.83 -6.08
C VAL A 90 -3.73 -20.49 -4.89
N LEU A 91 -3.09 -20.21 -3.76
CA LEU A 91 -3.76 -19.82 -2.52
C LEU A 91 -3.46 -18.34 -2.25
N ASP A 92 -4.48 -17.50 -2.39
CA ASP A 92 -4.37 -16.05 -2.13
C ASP A 92 -5.05 -15.69 -0.81
N PHE A 93 -4.26 -15.24 0.16
CA PHE A 93 -4.76 -14.82 1.47
C PHE A 93 -5.18 -13.35 1.39
N VAL A 94 -6.43 -13.13 1.00
CA VAL A 94 -6.99 -11.79 0.79
C VAL A 94 -7.39 -11.17 2.13
N GLY A 95 -6.76 -10.03 2.45
CA GLY A 95 -7.15 -9.15 3.54
C GLY A 95 -8.02 -7.98 3.06
N ASN A 96 -8.59 -7.23 3.99
CA ASN A 96 -9.33 -6.00 3.70
C ASN A 96 -8.38 -4.80 3.53
N PHE A 97 -7.65 -4.76 2.42
CA PHE A 97 -6.76 -3.66 2.08
C PHE A 97 -7.09 -3.08 0.70
N ARG A 98 -6.75 -1.80 0.51
CA ARG A 98 -6.83 -1.15 -0.80
C ARG A 98 -6.04 -1.94 -1.83
N GLN A 99 -6.66 -2.22 -2.98
CA GLN A 99 -6.11 -3.03 -4.08
C GLN A 99 -6.41 -4.53 -4.02
N SER A 100 -7.23 -5.03 -3.09
CA SER A 100 -7.71 -6.42 -3.16
C SER A 100 -8.51 -6.74 -4.44
N TYR A 101 -8.94 -5.71 -5.19
CA TYR A 101 -9.51 -5.84 -6.53
C TYR A 101 -8.53 -6.33 -7.61
N VAL A 102 -7.21 -6.31 -7.37
CA VAL A 102 -6.21 -6.66 -8.39
C VAL A 102 -6.36 -8.10 -8.85
N ALA A 103 -6.43 -9.06 -7.92
CA ALA A 103 -6.56 -10.48 -8.23
C ALA A 103 -7.83 -10.79 -9.06
N PRO A 104 -9.06 -10.41 -8.65
CA PRO A 104 -10.25 -10.72 -9.43
C PRO A 104 -10.24 -10.04 -10.80
N LEU A 105 -9.69 -8.82 -10.93
CA LEU A 105 -9.58 -8.17 -12.23
C LEU A 105 -8.54 -8.83 -13.14
N ALA A 106 -7.36 -9.16 -12.62
CA ALA A 106 -6.29 -9.81 -13.38
C ALA A 106 -6.73 -11.19 -13.90
N LEU A 107 -7.45 -11.97 -13.09
CA LEU A 107 -7.98 -13.28 -13.49
C LEU A 107 -9.01 -13.18 -14.63
N HIS A 108 -9.72 -12.05 -14.75
CA HIS A 108 -10.61 -11.75 -15.88
C HIS A 108 -9.89 -11.02 -17.03
N GLY A 109 -8.55 -11.01 -17.02
CA GLY A 109 -7.72 -10.49 -18.12
C GLY A 109 -7.70 -8.98 -18.23
N TYR A 110 -7.89 -8.25 -17.11
CA TYR A 110 -7.64 -6.81 -17.05
C TYR A 110 -6.23 -6.54 -16.52
N HIS A 111 -5.56 -5.52 -17.06
CA HIS A 111 -4.19 -5.15 -16.66
C HIS A 111 -4.14 -3.85 -15.86
N ASN A 112 -5.25 -3.13 -15.83
CA ASN A 112 -5.44 -1.92 -15.05
C ASN A 112 -6.94 -1.68 -14.82
N VAL A 113 -7.24 -0.74 -13.92
CA VAL A 113 -8.62 -0.40 -13.53
C VAL A 113 -9.38 0.29 -14.67
N GLN A 114 -8.71 1.04 -15.55
CA GLN A 114 -9.38 1.78 -16.63
C GLN A 114 -9.96 0.85 -17.69
N GLU A 115 -9.22 -0.22 -18.05
CA GLU A 115 -9.72 -1.28 -18.91
C GLU A 115 -11.01 -1.90 -18.36
N TYR A 116 -11.07 -2.14 -17.05
CA TYR A 116 -12.25 -2.69 -16.40
C TYR A 116 -13.45 -1.73 -16.42
N ILE A 117 -13.22 -0.44 -16.15
CA ILE A 117 -14.27 0.59 -16.15
C ILE A 117 -14.85 0.77 -17.56
N ALA A 118 -13.99 0.73 -18.59
CA ALA A 118 -14.38 0.95 -19.98
C ALA A 118 -15.06 -0.27 -20.62
N ASP A 119 -14.96 -1.46 -20.02
CA ASP A 119 -15.50 -2.69 -20.59
C ASP A 119 -17.01 -2.86 -20.28
N GLU A 120 -17.82 -2.64 -21.32
CA GLU A 120 -19.28 -2.86 -21.27
C GLU A 120 -19.64 -4.36 -21.25
N ARG A 121 -18.76 -5.24 -21.73
CA ARG A 121 -18.97 -6.70 -21.81
C ARG A 121 -18.35 -7.45 -20.64
N ARG A 122 -18.00 -6.77 -19.55
CA ARG A 122 -17.39 -7.37 -18.35
C ARG A 122 -18.13 -8.58 -17.79
N ALA A 123 -19.46 -8.62 -17.90
CA ALA A 123 -20.29 -9.73 -17.41
C ALA A 123 -20.16 -11.01 -18.24
N GLU A 124 -19.66 -10.91 -19.47
CA GLU A 124 -19.48 -12.03 -20.39
C GLU A 124 -18.10 -12.68 -20.26
N LYS A 125 -17.13 -11.99 -19.62
CA LYS A 125 -15.80 -12.56 -19.42
C LYS A 125 -15.86 -13.75 -18.46
N ARG A 126 -15.25 -14.84 -18.87
CA ARG A 126 -15.08 -16.06 -18.08
C ARG A 126 -13.60 -16.37 -17.96
N LEU A 127 -13.27 -17.14 -16.93
CA LEU A 127 -11.96 -17.76 -16.83
C LEU A 127 -11.74 -18.69 -18.03
N PRO A 128 -10.47 -18.90 -18.45
CA PRO A 128 -10.15 -19.91 -19.44
C PRO A 128 -10.72 -21.29 -19.06
N PRO A 129 -10.99 -22.16 -20.06
CA PRO A 129 -11.42 -23.53 -19.78
C PRO A 129 -10.46 -24.23 -18.83
N LEU A 130 -10.99 -25.06 -17.92
CA LEU A 130 -10.25 -25.82 -16.90
C LEU A 130 -9.65 -24.97 -15.76
N CYS A 131 -9.82 -23.64 -15.78
CA CYS A 131 -9.46 -22.79 -14.64
C CYS A 131 -10.64 -22.64 -13.68
N HIS A 132 -10.38 -22.83 -12.39
CA HIS A 132 -11.38 -22.71 -11.33
C HIS A 132 -10.89 -21.73 -10.26
N VAL A 133 -11.78 -20.87 -9.78
CA VAL A 133 -11.52 -19.97 -8.66
C VAL A 133 -12.60 -20.24 -7.62
N SER A 134 -12.17 -20.57 -6.40
CA SER A 134 -13.03 -20.72 -5.24
C SER A 134 -12.63 -19.66 -4.23
N GLN A 135 -13.62 -18.94 -3.70
CA GLN A 135 -13.43 -17.85 -2.76
C GLN A 135 -14.26 -18.09 -1.51
N ASP A 136 -13.74 -17.69 -0.35
CA ASP A 136 -14.53 -17.63 0.88
C ASP A 136 -15.60 -16.52 0.74
N THR A 137 -16.70 -16.64 1.48
CA THR A 137 -17.76 -15.63 1.56
C THR A 137 -17.21 -14.27 2.00
N GLU A 138 -16.24 -14.24 2.92
CA GLU A 138 -15.63 -12.95 3.34
C GLU A 138 -14.78 -12.34 2.22
N VAL A 139 -14.03 -13.16 1.48
CA VAL A 139 -13.24 -12.69 0.33
C VAL A 139 -14.14 -12.16 -0.77
N GLU A 140 -15.25 -12.84 -1.04
CA GLU A 140 -16.26 -12.38 -1.99
C GLU A 140 -16.83 -11.01 -1.60
N ARG A 141 -17.10 -10.77 -0.32
CA ARG A 141 -17.57 -9.47 0.16
C ARG A 141 -16.54 -8.38 -0.07
N VAL A 142 -15.27 -8.63 0.29
CA VAL A 142 -14.16 -7.69 0.10
C VAL A 142 -13.97 -7.34 -1.38
N TRP A 143 -13.96 -8.33 -2.26
CA TRP A 143 -13.86 -8.09 -3.70
C TRP A 143 -15.05 -7.30 -4.22
N ASN A 144 -16.27 -7.68 -3.85
CA ASN A 144 -17.47 -6.98 -4.29
C ASN A 144 -17.53 -5.53 -3.79
N SER A 145 -17.11 -5.22 -2.57
CA SER A 145 -17.05 -3.84 -2.08
C SER A 145 -16.05 -3.01 -2.86
N GLU A 146 -14.87 -3.56 -3.15
CA GLU A 146 -13.82 -2.85 -3.88
C GLU A 146 -14.17 -2.65 -5.37
N LEU A 147 -14.74 -3.65 -6.03
CA LEU A 147 -15.21 -3.53 -7.41
C LEU A 147 -16.35 -2.51 -7.53
N LYS A 148 -17.29 -2.48 -6.57
CA LYS A 148 -18.33 -1.44 -6.51
C LYS A 148 -17.73 -0.06 -6.32
N ARG A 149 -16.73 0.08 -5.46
CA ARG A 149 -16.01 1.35 -5.23
C ARG A 149 -15.33 1.84 -6.51
N ILE A 150 -14.71 0.95 -7.28
CA ILE A 150 -14.09 1.26 -8.58
C ILE A 150 -15.11 1.73 -9.61
N LEU A 151 -16.26 1.06 -9.70
CA LEU A 151 -17.28 1.36 -10.70
C LEU A 151 -18.12 2.60 -10.37
N ARG A 152 -18.14 3.03 -9.11
CA ARG A 152 -18.79 4.29 -8.75
C ARG A 152 -18.08 5.42 -9.47
N LYS A 153 -18.84 6.20 -10.25
CA LYS A 153 -18.41 7.52 -10.74
C LYS A 153 -18.42 8.50 -9.57
N THR A 154 -17.50 8.28 -8.64
CA THR A 154 -17.33 9.11 -7.46
C THR A 154 -16.57 10.35 -7.89
N ASN A 155 -17.09 11.54 -7.57
CA ASN A 155 -16.33 12.75 -7.81
C ASN A 155 -15.05 12.72 -6.94
N ARG A 156 -14.00 13.42 -7.35
CA ARG A 156 -12.72 13.38 -6.64
C ARG A 156 -12.85 13.72 -5.14
N LYS A 157 -13.81 14.58 -4.76
CA LYS A 157 -14.06 14.98 -3.37
C LYS A 157 -14.54 13.81 -2.52
N GLU A 158 -15.50 13.05 -3.03
CA GLU A 158 -16.09 11.90 -2.36
C GLU A 158 -15.09 10.72 -2.28
N ALA A 159 -14.23 10.53 -3.30
CA ALA A 159 -13.19 9.49 -3.24
C ALA A 159 -12.12 9.79 -2.16
N LEU A 160 -11.79 11.08 -1.97
CA LEU A 160 -10.92 11.53 -0.88
C LEU A 160 -11.61 11.41 0.49
N ARG A 161 -12.92 11.67 0.56
CA ARG A 161 -13.73 11.45 1.76
C ARG A 161 -13.72 9.98 2.21
N ASP A 162 -13.96 9.06 1.28
CA ASP A 162 -13.92 7.63 1.58
C ASP A 162 -12.53 7.20 2.10
N LEU A 163 -11.46 7.69 1.47
CA LEU A 163 -10.09 7.45 1.91
C LEU A 163 -9.81 7.99 3.32
N TYR A 164 -10.35 9.16 3.65
CA TYR A 164 -10.17 9.74 4.97
C TYR A 164 -10.77 8.87 6.07
N TYR A 165 -12.04 8.46 5.91
CA TYR A 165 -12.72 7.65 6.91
C TYR A 165 -12.18 6.23 7.01
N GLU A 166 -11.64 5.68 5.92
CA GLU A 166 -10.93 4.41 5.95
C GLU A 166 -9.69 4.48 6.84
N ILE A 167 -8.84 5.51 6.66
CA ILE A 167 -7.66 5.69 7.51
C ILE A 167 -8.08 5.97 8.96
N ARG A 168 -9.12 6.78 9.19
CA ARG A 168 -9.67 7.01 10.52
C ARG A 168 -10.11 5.70 11.18
N GLY A 169 -10.84 4.86 10.46
CA GLY A 169 -11.28 3.55 10.96
C GLY A 169 -10.10 2.64 11.34
N ASN A 170 -9.04 2.61 10.52
CA ASN A 170 -7.83 1.85 10.82
C ASN A 170 -7.09 2.38 12.05
N LEU A 171 -7.07 3.70 12.26
CA LEU A 171 -6.46 4.32 13.44
C LEU A 171 -7.28 4.05 14.71
N SER A 172 -8.61 4.08 14.62
CA SER A 172 -9.49 3.78 15.76
C SER A 172 -9.56 2.28 16.10
N ALA A 173 -9.27 1.38 15.14
CA ALA A 173 -9.22 -0.07 15.38
C ALA A 173 -7.97 -0.50 16.18
N ASP A 174 -6.89 0.27 16.11
CA ASP A 174 -5.77 0.18 17.04
C ASP A 174 -6.17 0.98 18.30
N ASP A 175 -6.68 0.30 19.35
CA ASP A 175 -7.18 0.87 20.63
C ASP A 175 -6.27 1.95 21.30
N LEU A 176 -5.03 2.09 20.83
CA LEU A 176 -4.03 3.06 21.27
C LEU A 176 -4.10 4.43 20.55
N ARG A 177 -4.90 4.59 19.47
CA ARG A 177 -4.83 5.76 18.57
C ARG A 177 -6.20 6.26 18.09
N ASP A 178 -7.21 6.32 18.95
CA ASP A 178 -8.45 7.01 18.62
C ASP A 178 -8.20 8.53 18.48
N ARG A 179 -7.86 8.95 17.27
CA ARG A 179 -7.56 10.33 16.90
C ARG A 179 -7.92 10.58 15.44
N SER A 180 -8.11 11.86 15.13
CA SER A 180 -8.22 12.30 13.75
C SER A 180 -6.94 11.99 12.95
N PRO A 181 -7.06 11.53 11.69
CA PRO A 181 -5.91 11.34 10.80
C PRO A 181 -5.08 12.60 10.60
N ALA A 182 -3.76 12.45 10.63
CA ALA A 182 -2.79 13.45 10.22
C ALA A 182 -2.31 13.16 8.80
N ILE A 183 -1.78 14.17 8.09
CA ILE A 183 -1.23 14.01 6.72
C ILE A 183 -0.21 12.86 6.66
N MET A 184 0.62 12.71 7.70
CA MET A 184 1.62 11.64 7.78
C MET A 184 1.04 10.23 7.78
N ASP A 185 -0.19 10.03 8.26
CA ASP A 185 -0.85 8.72 8.24
C ASP A 185 -1.15 8.27 6.81
N PHE A 186 -1.36 9.22 5.90
CA PHE A 186 -1.55 8.95 4.48
C PHE A 186 -0.22 8.63 3.80
N TYR A 187 0.88 9.29 4.18
CA TYR A 187 2.22 8.92 3.70
C TYR A 187 2.67 7.55 4.22
N ALA A 188 2.26 7.18 5.42
CA ALA A 188 2.59 5.88 6.02
C ALA A 188 1.83 4.70 5.40
N ASN A 189 0.76 4.96 4.63
CA ASN A 189 -0.02 3.93 3.96
C ASN A 189 0.45 3.77 2.50
N PRO A 190 1.12 2.65 2.15
CA PRO A 190 1.68 2.43 0.81
C PRO A 190 0.66 2.47 -0.33
N SER A 191 -0.63 2.26 -0.01
CA SER A 191 -1.73 2.21 -0.96
C SER A 191 -2.60 3.48 -0.93
N ALA A 192 -2.25 4.48 -0.11
CA ALA A 192 -2.97 5.75 -0.07
C ALA A 192 -2.60 6.65 -1.26
N CYS A 193 -3.54 7.52 -1.62
CA CYS A 193 -3.33 8.52 -2.65
C CYS A 193 -2.35 9.60 -2.15
N ASP A 194 -1.65 10.30 -3.06
CA ASP A 194 -0.79 11.43 -2.69
C ASP A 194 -1.56 12.42 -1.80
N PRO A 195 -1.13 12.67 -0.55
CA PRO A 195 -1.84 13.54 0.39
C PRO A 195 -2.03 14.97 -0.14
N ASN A 196 -1.17 15.41 -1.07
CA ASN A 196 -1.33 16.70 -1.76
C ASN A 196 -2.66 16.82 -2.51
N LEU A 197 -3.31 15.70 -2.86
CA LEU A 197 -4.61 15.71 -3.50
C LEU A 197 -5.69 16.26 -2.58
N PHE A 198 -5.60 16.03 -1.25
CA PHE A 198 -6.48 16.66 -0.26
C PHE A 198 -6.27 18.17 -0.22
N ILE A 199 -5.01 18.61 -0.10
CA ILE A 199 -4.66 20.03 -0.06
C ILE A 199 -5.20 20.77 -1.30
N LYS A 200 -5.01 20.20 -2.49
CA LYS A 200 -5.51 20.77 -3.75
C LYS A 200 -7.03 20.77 -3.86
N THR A 201 -7.71 19.74 -3.35
CA THR A 201 -9.17 19.60 -3.48
C THR A 201 -9.94 20.43 -2.46
N PHE A 202 -9.49 20.46 -1.21
CA PHE A 202 -10.18 21.13 -0.11
C PHE A 202 -9.58 22.50 0.26
N LYS A 203 -8.51 22.93 -0.43
CA LYS A 203 -7.77 24.18 -0.17
C LYS A 203 -7.10 24.21 1.21
N GLY A 204 -6.45 23.11 1.57
CA GLY A 204 -5.70 22.95 2.82
C GLY A 204 -6.16 21.76 3.66
N TRP A 205 -5.33 21.33 4.61
CA TRP A 205 -5.64 20.18 5.45
C TRP A 205 -6.72 20.47 6.49
N LEU A 206 -6.68 21.65 7.12
CA LEU A 206 -7.72 22.08 8.06
C LEU A 206 -9.10 22.10 7.40
N ARG A 207 -9.22 22.63 6.18
CA ARG A 207 -10.47 22.60 5.42
C ARG A 207 -10.89 21.21 4.98
N ALA A 208 -9.93 20.31 4.72
CA ALA A 208 -10.24 18.91 4.48
C ALA A 208 -10.87 18.27 5.73
N LYS A 209 -10.28 18.48 6.92
CA LYS A 209 -10.84 17.98 8.19
C LYS A 209 -12.19 18.60 8.54
N GLN A 210 -12.38 19.89 8.24
CA GLN A 210 -13.66 20.58 8.39
C GLN A 210 -14.77 19.88 7.58
N GLU A 211 -14.48 19.53 6.33
CA GLU A 211 -15.45 18.82 5.47
C GLU A 211 -15.82 17.42 5.99
N MET A 212 -14.93 16.79 6.76
CA MET A 212 -15.15 15.45 7.33
C MET A 212 -15.76 15.49 8.74
N ASP A 213 -16.12 16.68 9.25
CA ASP A 213 -16.56 16.91 10.63
C ASP A 213 -15.59 16.28 11.66
N ASP A 214 -14.29 16.48 11.48
CA ASP A 214 -13.26 15.86 12.33
C ASP A 214 -12.17 16.84 12.81
N LEU A 215 -12.54 18.10 13.00
CA LEU A 215 -11.67 19.10 13.62
C LEU A 215 -11.64 18.95 15.14
N ASP A 216 -10.47 19.12 15.73
CA ASP A 216 -10.35 19.33 17.17
C ASP A 216 -10.63 20.80 17.55
N SER A 217 -10.73 21.08 18.85
CA SER A 217 -11.04 22.41 19.36
C SER A 217 -10.01 23.47 18.95
N ARG A 218 -8.72 23.13 18.90
CA ARG A 218 -7.66 24.07 18.52
C ARG A 218 -7.67 24.34 17.02
N GLU A 219 -7.92 23.31 16.23
CA GLU A 219 -8.03 23.43 14.78
C GLU A 219 -9.25 24.27 14.38
N HIS A 220 -10.34 24.16 15.13
CA HIS A 220 -11.52 25.00 14.94
C HIS A 220 -11.20 26.48 15.19
N ASP A 221 -10.39 26.80 16.20
CA ASP A 221 -9.97 28.18 16.52
C ASP A 221 -9.04 28.78 15.45
N LEU A 222 -8.38 27.95 14.64
CA LEU A 222 -7.47 28.39 13.59
C LEU A 222 -8.18 28.74 12.29
N LEU A 223 -9.41 28.29 12.07
CA LEU A 223 -10.15 28.57 10.84
C LEU A 223 -10.39 30.07 10.64
N ASP A 224 -10.24 30.53 9.39
CA ASP A 224 -10.42 31.93 8.98
C ASP A 224 -9.44 32.90 9.68
N THR A 225 -8.35 32.40 10.26
CA THR A 225 -7.29 33.21 10.89
C THR A 225 -6.05 33.35 9.99
N PRO A 226 -5.16 34.32 10.28
CA PRO A 226 -3.83 34.36 9.67
C PRO A 226 -3.03 33.07 9.89
N GLY A 227 -3.30 32.34 10.99
CA GLY A 227 -2.69 31.04 11.27
C GLY A 227 -3.05 29.98 10.24
N GLU A 228 -4.33 29.87 9.87
CA GLU A 228 -4.74 29.00 8.76
C GLU A 228 -4.06 29.40 7.45
N SER A 229 -4.04 30.69 7.13
CA SER A 229 -3.43 31.18 5.89
C SER A 229 -1.93 30.83 5.81
N PHE A 230 -1.23 30.91 6.94
CA PHE A 230 0.16 30.48 7.06
C PHE A 230 0.30 28.97 6.86
N LEU A 231 -0.51 28.14 7.55
CA LEU A 231 -0.47 26.68 7.40
C LEU A 231 -0.75 26.25 5.95
N TYR A 232 -1.76 26.83 5.30
CA TYR A 232 -2.05 26.55 3.90
C TYR A 232 -0.91 26.96 2.96
N HIS A 233 -0.23 28.08 3.25
CA HIS A 233 0.97 28.47 2.51
C HIS A 233 2.09 27.43 2.68
N LEU A 234 2.32 26.94 3.90
CA LEU A 234 3.29 25.86 4.14
C LEU A 234 2.93 24.61 3.34
N GLU A 235 1.69 24.13 3.43
CA GLU A 235 1.20 22.94 2.73
C GLU A 235 1.33 23.03 1.20
N ARG A 236 1.19 24.24 0.64
CA ARG A 236 1.24 24.45 -0.82
C ARG A 236 2.67 24.69 -1.34
N GLU A 237 3.46 25.49 -0.63
CA GLU A 237 4.77 25.99 -1.11
C GLU A 237 5.96 25.16 -0.59
N LEU A 238 5.77 24.43 0.51
CA LEU A 238 6.76 23.51 1.07
C LEU A 238 6.48 22.10 0.58
N ASN A 239 6.77 21.89 -0.70
CA ASN A 239 6.89 20.54 -1.24
C ASN A 239 8.04 19.82 -0.47
N PRO A 240 7.78 18.68 0.19
CA PRO A 240 8.76 17.97 1.04
C PRO A 240 10.00 17.45 0.31
N VAL A 241 10.10 17.67 -1.02
CA VAL A 241 11.24 17.28 -1.87
C VAL A 241 12.52 18.09 -1.57
N ARG A 242 12.43 19.29 -0.97
CA ARG A 242 13.61 20.13 -0.65
C ARG A 242 13.85 20.24 0.86
N SER A 243 14.71 19.36 1.37
CA SER A 243 15.02 19.16 2.79
C SER A 243 15.45 20.43 3.54
N TYR A 244 16.18 21.35 2.91
CA TYR A 244 16.72 22.54 3.58
C TYR A 244 15.64 23.44 4.19
N LYS A 245 14.47 23.59 3.54
CA LYS A 245 13.41 24.47 4.06
C LYS A 245 12.83 23.96 5.38
N MET A 246 12.73 22.63 5.53
CA MET A 246 12.26 21.99 6.78
C MET A 246 13.28 22.14 7.91
N VAL A 247 14.57 22.04 7.59
CA VAL A 247 15.66 22.21 8.56
C VAL A 247 15.66 23.64 9.10
N VAL A 248 15.53 24.65 8.23
CA VAL A 248 15.45 26.06 8.65
C VAL A 248 14.25 26.31 9.55
N LEU A 249 13.05 25.84 9.16
CA LEU A 249 11.84 25.98 9.99
C LEU A 249 12.00 25.32 11.35
N LYS A 250 12.63 24.14 11.40
CA LYS A 250 12.91 23.44 12.66
C LYS A 250 13.85 24.24 13.55
N GLY A 251 14.91 24.83 13.00
CA GLY A 251 15.83 25.70 13.75
C GLY A 251 15.11 26.93 14.31
N MET A 252 14.31 27.63 13.50
CA MET A 252 13.53 28.79 13.93
C MET A 252 12.54 28.45 15.07
N LEU A 253 11.92 27.26 15.02
CA LEU A 253 11.02 26.78 16.07
C LEU A 253 11.75 26.42 17.36
N GLN A 254 12.99 25.93 17.29
CA GLN A 254 13.79 25.61 18.47
C GLN A 254 14.27 26.88 19.19
N GLU A 255 14.82 27.85 18.47
CA GLU A 255 15.29 29.12 19.06
C GLU A 255 14.17 29.94 19.72
N SER A 256 12.99 29.94 19.10
CA SER A 256 11.82 30.64 19.64
C SER A 256 11.23 29.97 20.90
N SER A 257 11.51 28.68 21.11
CA SER A 257 11.13 27.95 22.34
C SER A 257 12.09 28.20 23.51
N GLU A 258 13.35 28.58 23.23
CA GLU A 258 14.36 28.84 24.26
C GLU A 258 14.29 30.28 24.82
N HIS A 259 13.69 31.22 24.08
CA HIS A 259 13.56 32.63 24.47
C HIS A 259 12.18 32.96 25.06
N HIS A 260 11.85 32.40 26.23
CA HIS A 260 10.59 32.70 26.95
C HIS A 260 10.57 34.07 27.68
N GLY A 261 11.54 34.98 27.44
CA GLY A 261 11.68 36.23 28.21
C GLY A 261 12.17 37.48 27.47
N SER A 262 12.45 37.42 26.17
CA SER A 262 12.86 38.59 25.38
C SER A 262 12.09 38.61 24.06
N GLU A 263 11.81 39.79 23.52
CA GLU A 263 10.96 40.06 22.37
C GLU A 263 11.01 38.97 21.29
N ARG A 264 9.84 38.46 20.89
CA ARG A 264 9.73 37.45 19.81
C ARG A 264 10.35 38.02 18.53
N LYS A 265 11.54 37.53 18.18
CA LYS A 265 12.27 37.91 16.98
C LYS A 265 11.47 37.50 15.74
N THR A 266 11.19 38.43 14.85
CA THR A 266 10.46 38.18 13.58
C THR A 266 11.37 38.21 12.34
N GLU A 267 12.67 38.43 12.53
CA GLU A 267 13.68 38.50 11.47
C GLU A 267 14.93 37.69 11.85
N TRP A 268 15.48 36.98 10.88
CA TRP A 268 16.68 36.14 11.01
C TRP A 268 17.65 36.41 9.86
N THR A 269 18.94 36.42 10.15
CA THR A 269 20.02 36.54 9.18
C THR A 269 20.51 35.16 8.73
N VAL A 270 21.08 35.08 7.52
CA VAL A 270 21.58 33.81 6.95
C VAL A 270 22.67 33.16 7.82
N ARG A 271 23.43 33.95 8.60
CA ARG A 271 24.43 33.43 9.53
C ARG A 271 23.81 32.71 10.73
N GLU A 272 22.70 33.22 11.25
CA GLU A 272 21.99 32.63 12.40
C GLU A 272 21.30 31.31 12.03
N ILE A 273 20.98 31.11 10.74
CA ILE A 273 20.34 29.88 10.24
C ILE A 273 21.35 28.77 9.93
N ALA A 274 22.65 29.10 9.83
CA ALA A 274 23.69 28.22 9.31
C ALA A 274 24.59 27.55 10.37
N GLU A 275 24.39 27.87 11.65
CA GLU A 275 25.01 27.19 12.81
C GLU A 275 24.07 26.13 13.39
#